data_AF-A0AAE0TF95-F1
#
_entry.id   AF-A0AAE0TF95-F1
#
_cell.length_a   1.000
_cell.length_b   1.000
_cell.length_c   1.000
_cell.angle_alpha   90.00
_cell.angle_beta   90.00
_cell.angle_gamma   90.00
#
_symmetry.space_group_name_H-M   'P 1'
#
loop_
_entity.id
_entity.type
_entity.pdbx_description
1 polymer ?
#
loop_
_entity_poly.entity_id
_entity_poly.type
_entity_poly.pdbx_seq_one_letter_code
_entity_poly.pdbx_strand_id
1 'polypeptide(L)'
;MCQWRLNKCNQHSICVAIGMKSCLDKCNQHSICVAIGMKSCLDKCNKHNICVAIGMKSCLDKCNQDSICVAIGMKSCLDKCNQHSICVAIGMKSCLDKCNQHNICVAIGMKSCLDKCNQHSICVAIGMKSCLDKCNQHSICVAIGMKSSLDKCNQHSICVAIGMKSCLDKCNQHSICVAIGMKSCLDKCNQHNICVAIGMSSCLDKCNQHGICEAIGMKSCLDKCNQHSICVAIGMKSCLDKCNQHNICVAIGMKSCLDKCNQHSICVAIGMKSCLDKCNQHSICVAIGMKSCLDKCNQHNICVAIGMKSCLDKCNQHSICVAIGMNSCLDKCNQHGICVAIGMKSCLDKCNQHSICVACNQHNICVAIGMKSCLDKCNQHSICVAIGMKSCLDKCNQHSICVAIGMKSCLDKCNQHSICVAIGMKSCLDKCNQHGICVAIGMKSCLDKCNQHSICVAIGMKSCLDKCNQHSICVAIGMKSCLDKCNQHSICVAIGMKSCLPVIPRCSSGS
;
A
#
# COMPACT_ATOMS: atom_id res chain seq x y z
N MET A 1 -9.51 -36.13 -57.49
CA MET A 1 -9.89 -37.51 -57.10
C MET A 1 -8.74 -38.45 -57.47
N CYS A 2 -8.51 -39.60 -56.81
CA CYS A 2 -9.18 -40.11 -55.60
C CYS A 2 -8.19 -40.28 -54.43
N GLN A 3 -7.45 -41.39 -54.34
CA GLN A 3 -6.51 -41.69 -53.25
C GLN A 3 -5.49 -42.77 -53.68
N TRP A 4 -4.21 -42.58 -53.37
CA TRP A 4 -3.09 -43.54 -53.43
C TRP A 4 -2.06 -43.10 -52.37
N ARG A 5 -0.90 -43.75 -52.29
CA ARG A 5 0.28 -43.17 -51.62
C ARG A 5 1.21 -42.55 -52.65
N LEU A 6 0.97 -41.29 -53.02
CA LEU A 6 1.88 -40.52 -53.88
C LEU A 6 3.24 -40.39 -53.18
N ASN A 7 4.19 -41.25 -53.59
CA ASN A 7 5.34 -41.62 -52.76
C ASN A 7 6.62 -40.77 -52.98
N LYS A 8 6.64 -39.79 -53.91
CA LYS A 8 7.82 -38.90 -54.19
C LYS A 8 7.48 -37.66 -55.04
N CYS A 9 8.14 -36.54 -54.75
CA CYS A 9 8.16 -35.29 -55.54
C CYS A 9 9.61 -34.70 -55.58
N ASN A 10 10.03 -34.04 -56.65
CA ASN A 10 11.41 -33.54 -56.86
C ASN A 10 11.50 -32.61 -58.10
N GLN A 11 12.31 -31.54 -58.21
CA GLN A 11 13.01 -30.75 -57.17
C GLN A 11 12.16 -29.51 -56.81
N HIS A 12 12.13 -28.47 -57.67
CA HIS A 12 11.18 -27.34 -57.61
C HIS A 12 9.77 -27.82 -58.02
N SER A 13 9.23 -28.74 -57.22
CA SER A 13 8.03 -29.50 -57.54
C SER A 13 6.82 -28.97 -56.78
N ILE A 14 5.76 -28.63 -57.53
CA ILE A 14 4.44 -28.34 -57.00
C ILE A 14 3.64 -29.64 -57.01
N CYS A 15 3.22 -30.14 -55.85
CA CYS A 15 2.49 -31.39 -55.72
C CYS A 15 1.12 -31.14 -55.07
N VAL A 16 0.05 -31.31 -55.86
CA VAL A 16 -1.33 -30.99 -55.46
C VAL A 16 -2.18 -32.27 -55.40
N ALA A 17 -2.85 -32.50 -54.28
CA ALA A 17 -3.77 -33.62 -54.08
C ALA A 17 -5.18 -33.09 -53.74
N ILE A 18 -6.15 -33.32 -54.63
CA ILE A 18 -7.55 -32.88 -54.45
C ILE A 18 -8.46 -34.11 -54.30
N GLY A 19 -9.22 -34.19 -53.21
CA GLY A 19 -10.03 -35.39 -52.93
C GLY A 19 -11.08 -35.24 -51.83
N MET A 20 -11.77 -36.34 -51.52
CA MET A 20 -12.53 -36.46 -50.26
C MET A 20 -11.62 -36.88 -49.10
N LYS A 21 -10.53 -37.60 -49.44
CA LYS A 21 -9.37 -37.92 -48.59
C LYS A 21 -8.11 -37.59 -49.41
N SER A 22 -7.48 -36.45 -49.19
CA SER A 22 -6.25 -36.04 -49.86
C SER A 22 -5.08 -36.11 -48.88
N CYS A 23 -4.19 -37.08 -49.06
CA CYS A 23 -3.02 -37.28 -48.21
C CYS A 23 -1.73 -37.19 -49.04
N LEU A 24 -0.70 -36.56 -48.48
CA LEU A 24 0.66 -36.47 -49.04
C LEU A 24 1.67 -36.92 -47.97
N ASP A 25 2.21 -38.13 -48.14
CA ASP A 25 3.08 -38.78 -47.14
C ASP A 25 4.45 -38.07 -46.96
N LYS A 26 5.01 -37.46 -48.02
CA LYS A 26 6.29 -36.72 -47.97
C LYS A 26 6.41 -35.62 -49.02
N CYS A 27 6.89 -34.46 -48.59
CA CYS A 27 7.35 -33.38 -49.43
C CYS A 27 8.87 -33.22 -49.27
N ASN A 28 9.61 -33.42 -50.36
CA ASN A 28 11.08 -33.30 -50.40
C ASN A 28 11.51 -31.83 -50.43
N GLN A 29 12.81 -31.53 -50.48
CA GLN A 29 13.31 -30.15 -50.35
C GLN A 29 12.85 -29.26 -51.50
N HIS A 30 12.66 -27.95 -51.22
CA HIS A 30 12.27 -26.93 -52.20
C HIS A 30 10.95 -27.24 -52.94
N SER A 31 9.95 -27.76 -52.22
CA SER A 31 8.65 -28.14 -52.79
C SER A 31 7.46 -27.35 -52.22
N ILE A 32 6.44 -27.16 -53.06
CA ILE A 32 5.14 -26.63 -52.67
C ILE A 32 4.14 -27.79 -52.67
N CYS A 33 3.57 -28.12 -51.53
CA CYS A 33 2.64 -29.22 -51.36
C CYS A 33 1.27 -28.74 -50.92
N VAL A 34 0.21 -29.12 -51.64
CA VAL A 34 -1.15 -28.65 -51.38
C VAL A 34 -2.13 -29.83 -51.34
N ALA A 35 -2.75 -30.06 -50.19
CA ALA A 35 -3.78 -31.09 -49.99
C ALA A 35 -5.15 -30.42 -49.74
N ILE A 36 -6.11 -30.62 -50.64
CA ILE A 36 -7.46 -30.04 -50.55
C ILE A 36 -8.50 -31.16 -50.47
N GLY A 37 -9.34 -31.19 -49.43
CA GLY A 37 -10.37 -32.22 -49.32
C GLY A 37 -11.10 -32.30 -47.99
N MET A 38 -12.17 -33.10 -47.89
CA MET A 38 -12.93 -33.22 -46.64
C MET A 38 -12.06 -33.73 -45.46
N LYS A 39 -11.10 -34.61 -45.75
CA LYS A 39 -9.94 -34.90 -44.91
C LYS A 39 -8.68 -34.60 -45.73
N SER A 40 -7.84 -33.67 -45.28
CA SER A 40 -6.57 -33.32 -45.92
C SER A 40 -5.40 -33.49 -44.92
N CYS A 41 -4.42 -34.31 -45.27
CA CYS A 41 -3.29 -34.64 -44.40
C CYS A 41 -1.95 -34.48 -45.12
N LEU A 42 -0.94 -34.00 -44.40
CA LEU A 42 0.44 -33.83 -44.88
C LEU A 42 1.42 -34.31 -43.80
N ASP A 43 1.97 -35.51 -43.98
CA ASP A 43 2.67 -36.22 -42.89
C ASP A 43 4.08 -35.63 -42.62
N LYS A 44 4.82 -35.23 -43.67
CA LYS A 44 6.19 -34.70 -43.54
C LYS A 44 6.55 -33.66 -44.60
N CYS A 45 6.85 -32.45 -44.14
CA CYS A 45 7.45 -31.38 -44.92
C CYS A 45 8.94 -31.24 -44.53
N ASN A 46 9.83 -31.44 -45.51
CA ASN A 46 11.28 -31.31 -45.34
C ASN A 46 11.74 -29.85 -45.56
N LYS A 47 13.04 -29.64 -45.84
CA LYS A 47 13.64 -28.28 -45.82
C LYS A 47 13.13 -27.37 -46.94
N HIS A 48 12.95 -26.09 -46.65
CA HIS A 48 12.58 -25.05 -47.63
C HIS A 48 11.25 -25.32 -48.36
N ASN A 49 10.23 -25.77 -47.62
CA ASN A 49 8.95 -26.18 -48.20
C ASN A 49 7.79 -25.25 -47.82
N ILE A 50 6.81 -25.15 -48.72
CA ILE A 50 5.50 -24.55 -48.42
C ILE A 50 4.45 -25.66 -48.46
N CYS A 51 3.80 -25.93 -47.33
CA CYS A 51 2.83 -27.00 -47.17
C CYS A 51 1.47 -26.47 -46.73
N VAL A 52 0.42 -26.76 -47.51
CA VAL A 52 -0.93 -26.24 -47.28
C VAL A 52 -1.94 -27.38 -47.26
N ALA A 53 -2.68 -27.53 -46.16
CA ALA A 53 -3.76 -28.50 -46.00
C ALA A 53 -5.10 -27.77 -45.78
N ILE A 54 -6.05 -27.91 -46.70
CA ILE A 54 -7.37 -27.24 -46.65
C ILE A 54 -8.46 -28.31 -46.59
N GLY A 55 -9.34 -28.27 -45.59
CA GLY A 55 -10.35 -29.32 -45.44
C GLY A 55 -11.28 -29.22 -44.23
N MET A 56 -12.30 -30.07 -44.14
CA MET A 56 -13.12 -30.11 -42.91
C MET A 56 -12.32 -30.63 -41.72
N LYS A 57 -11.40 -31.57 -41.97
CA LYS A 57 -10.28 -31.92 -41.09
C LYS A 57 -8.98 -31.74 -41.88
N SER A 58 -8.16 -30.77 -41.51
CA SER A 58 -6.83 -30.52 -42.08
C SER A 58 -5.76 -30.77 -41.03
N CYS A 59 -4.72 -31.53 -41.36
CA CYS A 59 -3.65 -31.88 -40.41
C CYS A 59 -2.28 -31.92 -41.08
N LEU A 60 -1.27 -31.48 -40.33
CA LEU A 60 0.13 -31.39 -40.75
C LEU A 60 1.04 -31.92 -39.63
N ASP A 61 1.55 -33.13 -39.79
CA ASP A 61 2.17 -33.87 -38.67
C ASP A 61 3.59 -33.34 -38.35
N LYS A 62 4.40 -33.01 -39.37
CA LYS A 62 5.79 -32.55 -39.19
C LYS A 62 6.24 -31.53 -40.22
N CYS A 63 6.67 -30.37 -39.72
CA CYS A 63 7.32 -29.30 -40.46
C CYS A 63 8.78 -29.17 -40.01
N ASN A 64 9.73 -29.38 -40.94
CA ASN A 64 11.17 -29.33 -40.70
C ASN A 64 11.75 -27.94 -41.04
N GLN A 65 13.08 -27.82 -41.01
CA GLN A 65 13.84 -26.58 -41.21
C GLN A 65 13.29 -25.68 -42.33
N ASP A 66 13.14 -24.38 -42.04
CA ASP A 66 12.83 -23.34 -43.03
C ASP A 66 11.54 -23.60 -43.84
N SER A 67 10.50 -24.12 -43.19
CA SER A 67 9.22 -24.46 -43.84
C SER A 67 8.05 -23.57 -43.40
N ILE A 68 7.14 -23.30 -44.33
CA ILE A 68 5.87 -22.61 -44.10
C ILE A 68 4.76 -23.65 -44.16
N CYS A 69 4.01 -23.81 -43.08
CA CYS A 69 2.97 -24.82 -42.94
C CYS A 69 1.63 -24.18 -42.58
N VAL A 70 0.59 -24.43 -43.38
CA VAL A 70 -0.73 -23.81 -43.22
C VAL A 70 -1.82 -24.89 -43.22
N ALA A 71 -2.57 -25.02 -42.12
CA ALA A 71 -3.72 -25.91 -42.00
C ALA A 71 -5.02 -25.09 -41.83
N ILE A 72 -5.94 -25.17 -42.79
CA ILE A 72 -7.21 -24.42 -42.79
C ILE A 72 -8.37 -25.42 -42.74
N GLY A 73 -9.30 -25.28 -41.79
CA GLY A 73 -10.41 -26.23 -41.70
C GLY A 73 -11.38 -26.08 -40.54
N MET A 74 -12.41 -26.94 -40.46
CA MET A 74 -13.27 -26.93 -39.26
C MET A 74 -12.52 -27.50 -38.03
N LYS A 75 -11.64 -28.46 -38.26
CA LYS A 75 -10.57 -28.87 -37.34
C LYS A 75 -9.24 -28.77 -38.09
N SER A 76 -8.35 -27.88 -37.67
CA SER A 76 -6.99 -27.76 -38.19
C SER A 76 -5.97 -28.15 -37.12
N CYS A 77 -5.04 -29.05 -37.43
CA CYS A 77 -4.02 -29.53 -36.51
C CYS A 77 -2.59 -29.42 -37.08
N LEU A 78 -1.63 -29.05 -36.24
CA LEU A 78 -0.20 -29.01 -36.55
C LEU A 78 0.62 -29.58 -35.40
N ASP A 79 1.11 -30.81 -35.55
CA ASP A 79 1.69 -31.58 -34.43
C ASP A 79 3.10 -31.09 -34.05
N LYS A 80 3.98 -30.85 -35.03
CA LYS A 80 5.39 -30.50 -34.78
C LYS A 80 5.98 -29.55 -35.82
N CYS A 81 6.41 -28.37 -35.36
CA CYS A 81 7.22 -27.41 -36.10
C CYS A 81 8.63 -27.37 -35.51
N ASN A 82 9.65 -27.60 -36.34
CA ASN A 82 11.03 -27.79 -35.87
C ASN A 82 11.83 -26.48 -35.78
N GLN A 83 12.66 -26.17 -36.78
CA GLN A 83 13.55 -25.00 -36.76
C GLN A 83 13.13 -24.01 -37.83
N HIS A 84 13.17 -22.72 -37.53
CA HIS A 84 12.93 -21.62 -38.50
C HIS A 84 11.63 -21.79 -39.31
N SER A 85 10.58 -22.32 -38.69
CA SER A 85 9.31 -22.67 -39.35
C SER A 85 8.22 -21.65 -39.05
N ILE A 86 7.38 -21.34 -40.04
CA ILE A 86 6.16 -20.54 -39.88
C ILE A 86 4.96 -21.49 -39.96
N CYS A 87 4.21 -21.62 -38.88
CA CYS A 87 3.12 -22.58 -38.75
C CYS A 87 1.79 -21.87 -38.44
N VAL A 88 0.78 -22.04 -39.29
CA VAL A 88 -0.51 -21.35 -39.19
C VAL A 88 -1.66 -22.35 -39.22
N ALA A 89 -2.46 -22.42 -38.15
CA ALA A 89 -3.65 -23.25 -38.05
C ALA A 89 -4.92 -22.37 -37.92
N ILE A 90 -5.81 -22.41 -38.91
CA ILE A 90 -7.03 -21.61 -38.95
C ILE A 90 -8.24 -22.55 -38.92
N GLY A 91 -9.18 -22.37 -37.99
CA GLY A 91 -10.36 -23.22 -37.95
C GLY A 91 -11.30 -23.09 -36.76
N MET A 92 -12.46 -23.74 -36.78
CA MET A 92 -13.35 -23.70 -35.60
C MET A 92 -12.70 -24.32 -34.36
N LYS A 93 -11.87 -25.35 -34.56
CA LYS A 93 -10.85 -25.80 -33.61
C LYS A 93 -9.48 -25.80 -34.32
N SER A 94 -8.57 -24.96 -33.86
CA SER A 94 -7.17 -24.93 -34.30
C SER A 94 -6.27 -25.34 -33.15
N CYS A 95 -5.42 -26.34 -33.37
CA CYS A 95 -4.47 -26.83 -32.38
C CYS A 95 -3.06 -26.94 -32.96
N LEU A 96 -2.07 -26.59 -32.15
CA LEU A 96 -0.67 -26.59 -32.56
C LEU A 96 0.21 -27.05 -31.40
N ASP A 97 0.67 -28.30 -31.45
CA ASP A 97 1.15 -29.03 -30.27
C ASP A 97 2.58 -28.64 -29.84
N LYS A 98 3.52 -28.54 -30.79
CA LYS A 98 4.94 -28.30 -30.47
C LYS A 98 5.64 -27.42 -31.50
N CYS A 99 6.07 -26.24 -31.07
CA CYS A 99 7.05 -25.40 -31.75
C CYS A 99 8.42 -25.55 -31.07
N ASN A 100 9.46 -25.90 -31.83
CA ASN A 100 10.83 -26.01 -31.32
C ASN A 100 11.58 -24.65 -31.35
N GLN A 101 12.51 -24.43 -32.27
CA GLN A 101 13.44 -23.28 -32.24
C GLN A 101 13.16 -22.26 -33.35
N HIS A 102 13.17 -20.98 -33.02
CA HIS A 102 13.02 -19.87 -33.98
C HIS A 102 11.74 -19.94 -34.84
N ASN A 103 10.62 -20.38 -34.26
CA ASN A 103 9.37 -20.55 -35.00
C ASN A 103 8.38 -19.39 -34.79
N ILE A 104 7.53 -19.17 -35.79
CA ILE A 104 6.35 -18.31 -35.67
C ILE A 104 5.12 -19.19 -35.79
N CYS A 105 4.36 -19.32 -34.72
CA CYS A 105 3.23 -20.26 -34.61
C CYS A 105 1.93 -19.49 -34.33
N VAL A 106 0.94 -19.61 -35.22
CA VAL A 106 -0.32 -18.85 -35.16
C VAL A 106 -1.52 -19.80 -35.22
N ALA A 107 -2.36 -19.80 -34.19
CA ALA A 107 -3.61 -20.57 -34.14
C ALA A 107 -4.81 -19.62 -34.05
N ILE A 108 -5.69 -19.63 -35.06
CA ILE A 108 -6.88 -18.76 -35.14
C ILE A 108 -8.13 -19.64 -35.13
N GLY A 109 -9.12 -19.38 -34.27
CA GLY A 109 -10.33 -20.20 -34.24
C GLY A 109 -11.38 -19.88 -33.18
N MET A 110 -12.48 -20.64 -33.13
CA MET A 110 -13.41 -20.52 -32.00
C MET A 110 -12.80 -21.12 -30.71
N LYS A 111 -12.00 -22.19 -30.88
CA LYS A 111 -11.06 -22.71 -29.88
C LYS A 111 -9.68 -22.79 -30.54
N SER A 112 -8.74 -21.98 -30.08
CA SER A 112 -7.34 -22.00 -30.52
C SER A 112 -6.47 -22.44 -29.33
N CYS A 113 -5.74 -23.54 -29.45
CA CYS A 113 -4.83 -24.02 -28.42
C CYS A 113 -3.42 -24.23 -28.96
N LEU A 114 -2.42 -23.96 -28.13
CA LEU A 114 -1.01 -24.04 -28.51
C LEU A 114 -0.18 -24.53 -27.33
N ASP A 115 0.21 -25.82 -27.36
CA ASP A 115 0.60 -26.54 -26.15
C ASP A 115 2.04 -26.24 -25.68
N LYS A 116 3.01 -26.16 -26.61
CA LYS A 116 4.43 -25.96 -26.26
C LYS A 116 5.18 -25.10 -27.27
N CYS A 117 5.70 -23.96 -26.80
CA CYS A 117 6.70 -23.15 -27.49
C CYS A 117 8.06 -23.32 -26.81
N ASN A 118 9.06 -23.76 -27.58
CA ASN A 118 10.46 -23.79 -27.15
C ASN A 118 11.21 -22.52 -27.61
N GLN A 119 12.54 -22.56 -27.52
CA GLN A 119 13.44 -21.41 -27.60
C GLN A 119 13.17 -20.46 -28.78
N HIS A 120 13.20 -19.15 -28.50
CA HIS A 120 13.08 -18.08 -29.51
C HIS A 120 11.83 -18.16 -30.40
N SER A 121 10.71 -18.65 -29.86
CA SER A 121 9.46 -18.79 -30.62
C SER A 121 8.48 -17.64 -30.37
N ILE A 122 7.77 -17.22 -31.41
CA ILE A 122 6.64 -16.29 -31.34
C ILE A 122 5.37 -17.11 -31.52
N CYS A 123 4.47 -17.08 -30.54
CA CYS A 123 3.28 -17.92 -30.48
C CYS A 123 2.02 -17.07 -30.26
N VAL A 124 1.05 -17.16 -31.16
CA VAL A 124 -0.17 -16.33 -31.15
C VAL A 124 -1.41 -17.22 -31.24
N ALA A 125 -2.28 -17.16 -30.23
CA ALA A 125 -3.56 -17.88 -30.19
C ALA A 125 -4.73 -16.88 -30.16
N ILE A 126 -5.57 -16.86 -31.20
CA ILE A 126 -6.70 -15.92 -31.35
C ILE A 126 -8.00 -16.71 -31.40
N GLY A 127 -8.93 -16.46 -30.48
CA GLY A 127 -10.22 -17.14 -30.53
C GLY A 127 -11.21 -16.86 -29.41
N MET A 128 -12.43 -17.39 -29.49
CA MET A 128 -13.39 -17.23 -28.38
C MET A 128 -12.89 -17.89 -27.09
N LYS A 129 -12.15 -19.00 -27.23
CA LYS A 129 -11.26 -19.55 -26.19
C LYS A 129 -9.87 -19.70 -26.79
N SER A 130 -8.91 -18.94 -26.27
CA SER A 130 -7.49 -19.06 -26.61
C SER A 130 -6.71 -19.55 -25.39
N CYS A 131 -5.96 -20.63 -25.51
CA CYS A 131 -5.13 -21.16 -24.44
C CYS A 131 -3.73 -21.50 -24.94
N LEU A 132 -2.72 -21.27 -24.10
CA LEU A 132 -1.33 -21.49 -24.44
C LEU A 132 -0.59 -22.04 -23.21
N ASP A 133 -0.24 -23.32 -23.26
CA ASP A 133 0.08 -24.07 -22.04
C ASP A 133 1.51 -23.83 -21.52
N LYS A 134 2.51 -23.79 -22.41
CA LYS A 134 3.92 -23.66 -22.02
C LYS A 134 4.76 -22.83 -23.01
N CYS A 135 5.32 -21.73 -22.52
CA CYS A 135 6.38 -20.96 -23.17
C CYS A 135 7.72 -21.20 -22.47
N ASN A 136 8.75 -21.56 -23.24
CA ASN A 136 10.13 -21.69 -22.75
C ASN A 136 10.98 -20.45 -23.11
N GLN A 137 12.29 -20.52 -22.84
CA GLN A 137 13.28 -19.45 -22.98
C GLN A 137 13.08 -18.54 -24.21
N HIS A 138 13.13 -17.22 -23.99
CA HIS A 138 13.09 -16.21 -25.06
C HIS A 138 11.86 -16.27 -25.97
N SER A 139 10.70 -16.69 -25.45
CA SER A 139 9.46 -16.76 -26.24
C SER A 139 8.59 -15.52 -26.07
N ILE A 140 7.87 -15.15 -27.14
CA ILE A 140 6.79 -14.16 -27.11
C ILE A 140 5.47 -14.92 -27.31
N CYS A 141 4.57 -14.86 -26.34
CA CYS A 141 3.33 -15.62 -26.31
C CYS A 141 2.13 -14.69 -26.14
N VAL A 142 1.18 -14.72 -27.08
CA VAL A 142 0.01 -13.83 -27.11
C VAL A 142 -1.27 -14.64 -27.25
N ALA A 143 -2.16 -14.56 -26.26
CA ALA A 143 -3.51 -15.15 -26.31
C ALA A 143 -4.58 -14.06 -26.33
N ILE A 144 -5.37 -13.99 -27.39
CA ILE A 144 -6.45 -13.00 -27.57
C ILE A 144 -7.78 -13.74 -27.62
N GLY A 145 -8.77 -13.37 -26.81
CA GLY A 145 -10.04 -14.08 -26.82
C GLY A 145 -11.06 -13.72 -25.75
N MET A 146 -12.31 -14.16 -25.88
CA MET A 146 -13.30 -13.92 -24.81
C MET A 146 -12.88 -14.59 -23.49
N LYS A 147 -12.22 -15.76 -23.58
CA LYS A 147 -11.41 -16.35 -22.51
C LYS A 147 -10.00 -16.61 -23.06
N SER A 148 -9.00 -15.92 -22.53
CA SER A 148 -7.59 -16.11 -22.85
C SER A 148 -6.83 -16.63 -21.63
N SER A 149 -6.06 -17.70 -21.78
CA SER A 149 -5.29 -18.31 -20.69
C SER A 149 -3.85 -18.63 -21.11
N LEU A 150 -2.88 -18.26 -20.27
CA LEU A 150 -1.48 -18.69 -20.38
C LEU A 150 -1.05 -19.42 -19.10
N ASP A 151 -0.73 -20.70 -19.19
CA ASP A 151 -0.50 -21.52 -18.00
C ASP A 151 0.90 -21.32 -17.42
N LYS A 152 1.96 -21.41 -18.25
CA LYS A 152 3.36 -21.35 -17.79
C LYS A 152 4.27 -20.60 -18.76
N CYS A 153 4.88 -19.52 -18.29
CA CYS A 153 5.97 -18.81 -18.94
C CYS A 153 7.28 -19.04 -18.17
N ASN A 154 8.31 -19.56 -18.85
CA ASN A 154 9.62 -19.77 -18.27
C ASN A 154 10.53 -18.52 -18.44
N GLN A 155 11.85 -18.70 -18.54
CA GLN A 155 12.83 -17.63 -18.52
C GLN A 155 12.69 -16.64 -19.70
N HIS A 156 12.94 -15.36 -19.47
CA HIS A 156 13.04 -14.32 -20.51
C HIS A 156 11.85 -14.30 -21.49
N SER A 157 10.63 -14.52 -21.00
CA SER A 157 9.43 -14.63 -21.83
C SER A 157 8.55 -13.38 -21.74
N ILE A 158 7.94 -12.99 -22.87
CA ILE A 158 6.92 -11.94 -22.92
C ILE A 158 5.57 -12.63 -23.14
N CYS A 159 4.65 -12.47 -22.21
CA CYS A 159 3.40 -13.22 -22.15
C CYS A 159 2.21 -12.28 -22.01
N VAL A 160 1.33 -12.25 -23.01
CA VAL A 160 0.21 -11.29 -23.11
C VAL A 160 -1.12 -12.03 -23.27
N ALA A 161 -2.05 -11.83 -22.35
CA ALA A 161 -3.40 -12.39 -22.38
C ALA A 161 -4.45 -11.26 -22.45
N ILE A 162 -5.19 -11.15 -23.55
CA ILE A 162 -6.21 -10.11 -23.79
C ILE A 162 -7.58 -10.78 -23.88
N GLY A 163 -8.57 -10.31 -23.12
CA GLY A 163 -9.90 -10.93 -23.19
C GLY A 163 -10.99 -10.39 -22.28
N MET A 164 -12.18 -10.98 -22.30
CA MET A 164 -13.19 -10.65 -21.27
C MET A 164 -12.83 -11.32 -19.93
N LYS A 165 -12.23 -12.50 -19.99
CA LYS A 165 -11.48 -13.13 -18.89
C LYS A 165 -10.08 -13.45 -19.41
N SER A 166 -9.07 -12.79 -18.87
CA SER A 166 -7.66 -13.08 -19.13
C SER A 166 -7.01 -13.61 -17.85
N CYS A 167 -6.39 -14.79 -17.93
CA CYS A 167 -5.73 -15.41 -16.79
C CYS A 167 -4.31 -15.87 -17.16
N LEU A 168 -3.38 -15.69 -16.23
CA LEU A 168 -1.99 -16.02 -16.46
C LEU A 168 -1.38 -16.62 -15.17
N ASP A 169 -1.12 -17.92 -15.21
CA ASP A 169 -0.92 -18.75 -14.01
C ASP A 169 0.47 -18.58 -13.40
N LYS A 170 1.53 -18.86 -14.17
CA LYS A 170 2.92 -18.90 -13.64
C LYS A 170 3.92 -18.25 -14.57
N CYS A 171 4.56 -17.18 -14.08
CA CYS A 171 5.74 -16.57 -14.68
C CYS A 171 6.99 -16.91 -13.85
N ASN A 172 7.95 -17.62 -14.45
CA ASN A 172 9.30 -17.79 -13.91
C ASN A 172 10.18 -16.58 -14.26
N GLN A 173 11.51 -16.71 -14.18
CA GLN A 173 12.45 -15.59 -14.07
C GLN A 173 12.49 -14.65 -15.29
N HIS A 174 12.71 -13.35 -15.05
CA HIS A 174 12.96 -12.33 -16.09
C HIS A 174 11.85 -12.22 -17.14
N SER A 175 10.59 -12.38 -16.74
CA SER A 175 9.45 -12.41 -17.66
C SER A 175 8.51 -11.22 -17.49
N ILE A 176 7.98 -10.76 -18.62
CA ILE A 176 7.00 -9.65 -18.69
C ILE A 176 5.64 -10.28 -18.96
N CYS A 177 4.70 -10.13 -18.02
CA CYS A 177 3.41 -10.81 -18.03
C CYS A 177 2.27 -9.79 -17.95
N VAL A 178 1.46 -9.70 -19.00
CA VAL A 178 0.41 -8.67 -19.15
C VAL A 178 -0.95 -9.33 -19.36
N ALA A 179 -1.90 -9.09 -18.44
CA ALA A 179 -3.28 -9.57 -18.54
C ALA A 179 -4.25 -8.39 -18.66
N ILE A 180 -4.95 -8.25 -19.78
CA ILE A 180 -5.90 -7.16 -20.05
C ILE A 180 -7.29 -7.77 -20.19
N GLY A 181 -8.28 -7.28 -19.43
CA GLY A 181 -9.65 -7.77 -19.59
C GLY A 181 -10.66 -7.34 -18.54
N MET A 182 -11.95 -7.61 -18.77
CA MET A 182 -12.98 -7.26 -17.76
C MET A 182 -12.71 -7.96 -16.41
N LYS A 183 -12.21 -9.20 -16.45
CA LYS A 183 -11.53 -9.86 -15.33
C LYS A 183 -10.13 -10.29 -15.77
N SER A 184 -9.11 -9.68 -15.20
CA SER A 184 -7.70 -10.00 -15.45
C SER A 184 -7.07 -10.55 -14.17
N CYS A 185 -6.54 -11.77 -14.19
CA CYS A 185 -5.92 -12.39 -13.02
C CYS A 185 -4.52 -12.94 -13.31
N LEU A 186 -3.60 -12.77 -12.36
CA LEU A 186 -2.20 -13.16 -12.51
C LEU A 186 -1.68 -13.82 -11.24
N ASP A 187 -1.43 -15.12 -11.31
CA ASP A 187 -1.46 -15.99 -10.13
C ASP A 187 -0.10 -16.01 -9.39
N LYS A 188 1.02 -16.25 -10.11
CA LYS A 188 2.36 -16.33 -9.50
C LYS A 188 3.46 -15.78 -10.42
N CYS A 189 4.07 -14.66 -10.01
CA CYS A 189 5.32 -14.14 -10.55
C CYS A 189 6.49 -14.51 -9.63
N ASN A 190 7.54 -15.11 -10.21
CA ASN A 190 8.78 -15.44 -9.50
C ASN A 190 9.77 -14.26 -9.48
N GLN A 191 11.03 -14.44 -9.90
CA GLN A 191 12.09 -13.46 -9.70
C GLN A 191 12.24 -12.52 -10.90
N HIS A 192 12.47 -11.23 -10.67
CA HIS A 192 12.78 -10.23 -11.72
C HIS A 192 11.68 -10.08 -12.79
N ASN A 193 10.41 -10.13 -12.40
CA ASN A 193 9.28 -10.08 -13.33
C ASN A 193 8.56 -8.73 -13.32
N ILE A 194 8.02 -8.35 -14.48
CA ILE A 194 7.12 -7.21 -14.63
C ILE A 194 5.73 -7.78 -14.91
N CYS A 195 4.79 -7.59 -13.99
CA CYS A 195 3.48 -8.24 -14.02
C CYS A 195 2.36 -7.17 -13.97
N VAL A 196 1.58 -7.05 -15.05
CA VAL A 196 0.58 -5.98 -15.22
C VAL A 196 -0.81 -6.58 -15.47
N ALA A 197 -1.77 -6.25 -14.63
CA ALA A 197 -3.17 -6.69 -14.73
C ALA A 197 -4.12 -5.48 -14.87
N ILE A 198 -4.79 -5.34 -16.01
CA ILE A 198 -5.66 -4.20 -16.33
C ILE A 198 -7.09 -4.69 -16.55
N GLY A 199 -8.07 -4.16 -15.81
CA GLY A 199 -9.46 -4.61 -15.95
C GLY A 199 -10.55 -3.89 -15.18
N MET A 200 -11.78 -4.39 -15.24
CA MET A 200 -12.85 -3.96 -14.31
C MET A 200 -12.63 -4.60 -12.92
N SER A 201 -12.07 -5.81 -12.92
CA SER A 201 -11.51 -6.45 -11.72
C SER A 201 -10.16 -7.07 -12.09
N SER A 202 -9.10 -6.46 -11.59
CA SER A 202 -7.72 -6.91 -11.74
C SER A 202 -7.22 -7.47 -10.42
N CYS A 203 -6.69 -8.69 -10.45
CA CYS A 203 -6.11 -9.34 -9.27
C CYS A 203 -4.74 -9.93 -9.57
N LEU A 204 -3.83 -9.79 -8.61
CA LEU A 204 -2.50 -10.38 -8.68
C LEU A 204 -2.17 -11.04 -7.34
N ASP A 205 -2.02 -12.37 -7.36
CA ASP A 205 -2.01 -13.18 -6.15
C ASP A 205 -0.64 -13.17 -5.43
N LYS A 206 0.46 -13.38 -6.19
CA LYS A 206 1.81 -13.47 -5.63
C LYS A 206 2.88 -12.89 -6.54
N CYS A 207 3.60 -11.88 -6.05
CA CYS A 207 4.90 -11.46 -6.58
C CYS A 207 6.02 -11.84 -5.62
N ASN A 208 7.01 -12.58 -6.13
CA ASN A 208 8.18 -12.98 -5.36
C ASN A 208 9.27 -11.88 -5.36
N GLN A 209 10.53 -12.23 -5.62
CA GLN A 209 11.66 -11.32 -5.41
C GLN A 209 11.90 -10.38 -6.60
N HIS A 210 12.22 -9.11 -6.34
CA HIS A 210 12.59 -8.12 -7.38
C HIS A 210 11.54 -7.94 -8.49
N GLY A 211 10.25 -8.00 -8.14
CA GLY A 211 9.14 -7.85 -9.09
C GLY A 211 8.58 -6.42 -9.14
N ILE A 212 8.10 -6.01 -10.32
CA ILE A 212 7.25 -4.82 -10.49
C ILE A 212 5.85 -5.31 -10.85
N CYS A 213 4.86 -4.98 -10.02
CA CYS A 213 3.54 -5.61 -10.08
C CYS A 213 2.43 -4.55 -10.02
N GLU A 214 1.71 -4.38 -11.12
CA GLU A 214 0.70 -3.33 -11.29
C GLU A 214 -0.70 -3.93 -11.51
N ALA A 215 -1.67 -3.52 -10.70
CA ALA A 215 -3.08 -3.89 -10.83
C ALA A 215 -3.92 -2.61 -11.03
N ILE A 216 -4.48 -2.43 -12.23
CA ILE A 216 -5.26 -1.24 -12.60
C ILE A 216 -6.70 -1.68 -12.86
N GLY A 217 -7.68 -1.07 -12.19
CA GLY A 217 -9.09 -1.41 -12.43
C GLY A 217 -10.09 -0.93 -11.41
N MET A 218 -11.40 -1.02 -11.69
CA MET A 218 -12.42 -0.54 -10.73
C MET A 218 -12.36 -1.27 -9.37
N LYS A 219 -11.95 -2.55 -9.40
CA LYS A 219 -11.43 -3.29 -8.25
C LYS A 219 -10.03 -3.79 -8.60
N SER A 220 -9.01 -3.27 -7.94
CA SER A 220 -7.63 -3.74 -8.06
C SER A 220 -7.18 -4.35 -6.74
N CYS A 221 -6.81 -5.62 -6.74
CA CYS A 221 -6.32 -6.31 -5.53
C CYS A 221 -4.97 -6.97 -5.78
N LEU A 222 -4.11 -6.92 -4.77
CA LEU A 222 -2.78 -7.49 -4.86
C LEU A 222 -2.40 -8.15 -3.53
N ASP A 223 -2.36 -9.47 -3.52
CA ASP A 223 -2.42 -10.27 -2.28
C ASP A 223 -1.08 -10.31 -1.55
N LYS A 224 0.01 -10.70 -2.23
CA LYS A 224 1.31 -10.93 -1.57
C LYS A 224 2.49 -10.43 -2.41
N CYS A 225 3.25 -9.48 -1.86
CA CYS A 225 4.56 -9.06 -2.35
C CYS A 225 5.66 -9.54 -1.39
N ASN A 226 6.69 -10.22 -1.90
CA ASN A 226 7.77 -10.77 -1.06
C ASN A 226 8.92 -9.79 -0.82
N GLN A 227 10.06 -9.92 -1.49
CA GLN A 227 11.26 -9.13 -1.18
C GLN A 227 11.62 -8.20 -2.34
N HIS A 228 11.97 -6.95 -2.04
CA HIS A 228 12.48 -5.98 -3.03
C HIS A 228 11.53 -5.71 -4.21
N SER A 229 10.22 -5.77 -3.98
CA SER A 229 9.20 -5.62 -5.03
C SER A 229 8.46 -4.29 -4.95
N ILE A 230 8.11 -3.76 -6.12
CA ILE A 230 7.29 -2.55 -6.29
C ILE A 230 5.89 -3.01 -6.67
N CYS A 231 4.89 -2.65 -5.86
CA CYS A 231 3.52 -3.14 -5.99
C CYS A 231 2.55 -1.95 -6.02
N VAL A 232 1.83 -1.77 -7.14
CA VAL A 232 0.94 -0.62 -7.38
C VAL A 232 -0.47 -1.11 -7.68
N ALA A 233 -1.45 -0.66 -6.91
CA ALA A 233 -2.87 -0.94 -7.12
C ALA A 233 -3.66 0.36 -7.34
N ILE A 234 -4.23 0.56 -8.52
CA ILE A 234 -4.96 1.77 -8.90
C ILE A 234 -6.42 1.40 -9.20
N GLY A 235 -7.39 2.00 -8.52
CA GLY A 235 -8.78 1.60 -8.70
C GLY A 235 -9.83 2.27 -7.83
N MET A 236 -11.12 2.17 -8.16
CA MET A 236 -12.16 2.71 -7.27
C MET A 236 -12.16 2.02 -5.89
N LYS A 237 -11.82 0.72 -5.87
CA LYS A 237 -11.37 -0.02 -4.69
C LYS A 237 -10.00 -0.63 -4.99
N SER A 238 -8.95 -0.12 -4.36
CA SER A 238 -7.59 -0.63 -4.45
C SER A 238 -7.20 -1.25 -3.09
N CYS A 239 -6.82 -2.52 -3.06
CA CYS A 239 -6.42 -3.20 -1.82
C CYS A 239 -5.11 -3.98 -1.99
N LEU A 240 -4.28 -3.97 -0.95
CA LEU A 240 -2.98 -4.64 -0.96
C LEU A 240 -2.75 -5.35 0.38
N ASP A 241 -2.70 -6.68 0.35
CA ASP A 241 -2.94 -7.49 1.54
C ASP A 241 -1.68 -7.65 2.40
N LYS A 242 -0.55 -8.03 1.79
CA LYS A 242 0.71 -8.35 2.49
C LYS A 242 1.95 -7.96 1.70
N CYS A 243 2.67 -6.94 2.15
CA CYS A 243 4.04 -6.63 1.74
C CYS A 243 5.03 -7.21 2.76
N ASN A 244 6.01 -8.00 2.32
CA ASN A 244 7.09 -8.50 3.17
C ASN A 244 8.25 -7.49 3.30
N GLN A 245 9.48 -7.80 2.87
CA GLN A 245 10.66 -6.99 3.18
C GLN A 245 11.07 -6.07 2.01
N HIS A 246 11.52 -4.85 2.31
CA HIS A 246 12.08 -3.92 1.30
C HIS A 246 11.15 -3.61 0.12
N ASN A 247 9.83 -3.55 0.34
CA ASN A 247 8.87 -3.30 -0.74
C ASN A 247 8.46 -1.83 -0.82
N ILE A 248 8.06 -1.39 -2.02
CA ILE A 248 7.35 -0.13 -2.23
C ILE A 248 5.93 -0.47 -2.66
N CYS A 249 4.95 -0.18 -1.80
CA CYS A 249 3.56 -0.58 -1.94
C CYS A 249 2.65 0.65 -2.03
N VAL A 250 1.96 0.85 -3.16
CA VAL A 250 1.17 2.05 -3.45
C VAL A 250 -0.26 1.65 -3.82
N ALA A 251 -1.26 2.13 -3.07
CA ALA A 251 -2.68 1.93 -3.34
C ALA A 251 -3.39 3.27 -3.58
N ILE A 252 -3.96 3.47 -4.76
CA ILE A 252 -4.63 4.73 -5.17
C ILE A 252 -6.08 4.43 -5.52
N GLY A 253 -7.04 5.09 -4.87
CA GLY A 253 -8.44 4.82 -5.14
C GLY A 253 -9.49 5.62 -4.37
N MET A 254 -10.78 5.42 -4.66
CA MET A 254 -11.82 6.02 -3.79
C MET A 254 -11.87 5.36 -2.41
N LYS A 255 -11.56 4.05 -2.37
CA LYS A 255 -11.21 3.29 -1.17
C LYS A 255 -9.86 2.62 -1.40
N SER A 256 -8.82 3.07 -0.72
CA SER A 256 -7.48 2.47 -0.75
C SER A 256 -7.17 1.83 0.61
N CYS A 257 -6.84 0.54 0.63
CA CYS A 257 -6.45 -0.16 1.86
C CYS A 257 -5.14 -0.94 1.70
N LEU A 258 -4.35 -0.95 2.77
CA LEU A 258 -3.11 -1.72 2.87
C LEU A 258 -3.10 -2.46 4.22
N ASP A 259 -3.19 -3.78 4.19
CA ASP A 259 -3.46 -4.56 5.41
C ASP A 259 -2.20 -4.77 6.26
N LYS A 260 -1.08 -5.21 5.65
CA LYS A 260 0.16 -5.54 6.37
C LYS A 260 1.42 -5.18 5.58
N CYS A 261 2.25 -4.32 6.15
CA CYS A 261 3.62 -4.06 5.71
C CYS A 261 4.63 -4.61 6.72
N ASN A 262 5.60 -5.40 6.25
CA ASN A 262 6.74 -5.87 7.04
C ASN A 262 7.99 -5.00 6.79
N GLN A 263 9.13 -5.47 7.32
CA GLN A 263 10.37 -4.70 7.53
C GLN A 263 10.81 -3.87 6.30
N HIS A 264 11.27 -2.63 6.55
CA HIS A 264 11.86 -1.76 5.53
C HIS A 264 10.95 -1.45 4.33
N SER A 265 9.63 -1.43 4.52
CA SER A 265 8.67 -1.14 3.45
C SER A 265 8.22 0.33 3.42
N ILE A 266 8.01 0.86 2.22
CA ILE A 266 7.36 2.15 1.98
C ILE A 266 5.93 1.86 1.50
N CYS A 267 4.94 2.33 2.24
CA CYS A 267 3.54 1.98 2.08
C CYS A 267 2.68 3.25 1.97
N VAL A 268 2.06 3.47 0.81
CA VAL A 268 1.34 4.71 0.48
C VAL A 268 -0.10 4.39 0.06
N ALA A 269 -1.09 4.92 0.77
CA ALA A 269 -2.51 4.80 0.46
C ALA A 269 -3.13 6.18 0.19
N ILE A 270 -3.61 6.41 -1.03
CA ILE A 270 -4.20 7.70 -1.45
C ILE A 270 -5.66 7.46 -1.82
N GLY A 271 -6.60 8.18 -1.21
CA GLY A 271 -8.01 8.00 -1.54
C GLY A 271 -9.05 8.69 -0.66
N MET A 272 -10.30 8.80 -1.12
CA MET A 272 -11.36 9.42 -0.30
C MET A 272 -11.54 8.71 1.06
N LYS A 273 -11.33 7.40 1.09
CA LYS A 273 -11.03 6.63 2.30
C LYS A 273 -9.72 5.87 2.11
N SER A 274 -8.67 6.26 2.81
CA SER A 274 -7.36 5.60 2.81
C SER A 274 -7.11 4.96 4.18
N CYS A 275 -6.88 3.65 4.25
CA CYS A 275 -6.58 2.95 5.50
C CYS A 275 -5.32 2.09 5.42
N LEU A 276 -4.59 2.02 6.53
CA LEU A 276 -3.38 1.21 6.67
C LEU A 276 -3.41 0.48 8.01
N ASP A 277 -3.54 -0.85 7.99
CA ASP A 277 -3.85 -1.60 9.20
C ASP A 277 -2.62 -1.86 10.07
N LYS A 278 -1.53 -2.41 9.52
CA LYS A 278 -0.34 -2.81 10.30
C LYS A 278 0.96 -2.54 9.57
N CYS A 279 1.81 -1.69 10.15
CA CYS A 279 3.22 -1.53 9.77
C CYS A 279 4.14 -2.13 10.84
N ASN A 280 4.95 -3.12 10.46
CA ASN A 280 6.06 -3.62 11.29
C ASN A 280 7.31 -2.74 11.11
N GLN A 281 8.50 -3.24 11.43
CA GLN A 281 9.69 -2.41 11.72
C GLN A 281 10.19 -1.55 10.54
N HIS A 282 10.82 -0.41 10.82
CA HIS A 282 11.54 0.42 9.85
C HIS A 282 10.72 0.80 8.59
N SER A 283 9.41 1.01 8.74
CA SER A 283 8.49 1.25 7.63
C SER A 283 8.05 2.70 7.54
N ILE A 284 7.90 3.23 6.33
CA ILE A 284 7.33 4.55 6.05
C ILE A 284 5.91 4.34 5.54
N CYS A 285 4.92 4.86 6.26
CA CYS A 285 3.51 4.54 6.10
C CYS A 285 2.70 5.84 5.96
N VAL A 286 2.17 6.12 4.76
CA VAL A 286 1.52 7.38 4.39
C VAL A 286 0.08 7.14 3.92
N ALA A 287 -0.90 7.76 4.58
CA ALA A 287 -2.31 7.69 4.22
C ALA A 287 -2.87 9.10 3.93
N ILE A 288 -3.33 9.36 2.71
CA ILE A 288 -3.85 10.66 2.26
C ILE A 288 -5.29 10.52 1.81
N GLY A 289 -6.22 11.28 2.38
CA GLY A 289 -7.63 11.13 2.03
C GLY A 289 -8.62 12.09 2.65
N MET A 290 -9.92 11.96 2.35
CA MET A 290 -10.94 12.70 3.13
C MET A 290 -11.15 12.05 4.51
N LYS A 291 -10.99 10.73 4.57
CA LYS A 291 -10.80 9.96 5.80
C LYS A 291 -9.51 9.14 5.65
N SER A 292 -8.48 9.48 6.41
CA SER A 292 -7.23 8.73 6.49
C SER A 292 -7.08 8.09 7.86
N CYS A 293 -6.80 6.78 7.92
CA CYS A 293 -6.60 6.07 9.17
C CYS A 293 -5.38 5.13 9.14
N LEU A 294 -4.68 5.06 10.25
CA LEU A 294 -3.52 4.19 10.45
C LEU A 294 -3.66 3.47 11.80
N ASP A 295 -3.80 2.15 11.77
CA ASP A 295 -4.24 1.37 12.94
C ASP A 295 -3.08 1.06 13.90
N LYS A 296 -1.98 0.47 13.39
CA LYS A 296 -0.87 -0.03 14.21
C LYS A 296 0.50 0.13 13.52
N CYS A 297 1.33 1.02 14.06
CA CYS A 297 2.76 1.13 13.75
C CYS A 297 3.59 0.50 14.89
N ASN A 298 4.52 -0.40 14.55
CA ASN A 298 5.44 -1.01 15.51
C ASN A 298 6.73 -0.17 15.71
N GLN A 299 7.92 -0.72 15.45
CA GLN A 299 9.18 -0.08 15.86
C GLN A 299 9.82 0.72 14.71
N HIS A 300 10.37 1.91 15.00
CA HIS A 300 11.14 2.72 14.03
C HIS A 300 10.36 3.15 12.79
N ASN A 301 9.07 3.48 12.91
CA ASN A 301 8.22 3.80 11.76
C ASN A 301 7.99 5.30 11.59
N ILE A 302 7.80 5.74 10.34
CA ILE A 302 7.34 7.09 10.02
C ILE A 302 5.90 6.96 9.49
N CYS A 303 4.93 7.39 10.29
CA CYS A 303 3.51 7.17 10.07
C CYS A 303 2.79 8.52 9.89
N VAL A 304 2.28 8.80 8.67
CA VAL A 304 1.72 10.10 8.27
C VAL A 304 0.29 9.93 7.76
N ALA A 305 -0.69 10.56 8.41
CA ALA A 305 -2.09 10.58 8.01
C ALA A 305 -2.55 12.01 7.70
N ILE A 306 -2.93 12.29 6.45
CA ILE A 306 -3.37 13.61 5.99
C ILE A 306 -4.83 13.50 5.53
N GLY A 307 -5.72 14.34 6.04
CA GLY A 307 -7.12 14.31 5.60
C GLY A 307 -8.14 15.07 6.45
N MET A 308 -9.32 15.35 5.90
CA MET A 308 -10.36 16.09 6.65
C MET A 308 -10.71 15.42 7.99
N LYS A 309 -10.68 14.09 8.04
CA LYS A 309 -10.56 13.30 9.27
C LYS A 309 -9.32 12.39 9.17
N SER A 310 -8.28 12.70 9.92
CA SER A 310 -7.05 11.89 10.00
C SER A 310 -6.97 11.24 11.39
N CYS A 311 -6.90 9.92 11.48
CA CYS A 311 -6.77 9.20 12.75
C CYS A 311 -5.59 8.23 12.77
N LEU A 312 -5.00 8.06 13.96
CA LEU A 312 -3.81 7.25 14.16
C LEU A 312 -3.91 6.53 15.51
N ASP A 313 -4.18 5.23 15.50
CA ASP A 313 -4.62 4.48 16.67
C ASP A 313 -3.47 4.14 17.63
N LYS A 314 -2.42 3.47 17.13
CA LYS A 314 -1.32 2.95 17.96
C LYS A 314 0.03 3.07 17.28
N CYS A 315 0.93 3.86 17.86
CA CYS A 315 2.36 3.87 17.56
C CYS A 315 3.16 3.26 18.73
N ASN A 316 4.13 2.38 18.42
CA ASN A 316 5.09 1.85 19.38
C ASN A 316 6.51 2.43 19.15
N GLN A 317 7.46 1.96 19.95
CA GLN A 317 8.88 2.34 20.04
C GLN A 317 9.50 3.04 18.81
N HIS A 318 10.12 4.20 19.01
CA HIS A 318 10.92 4.91 17.99
C HIS A 318 10.13 5.38 16.75
N SER A 319 8.81 5.57 16.86
CA SER A 319 7.99 6.00 15.73
C SER A 319 7.72 7.52 15.68
N ILE A 320 7.76 8.09 14.48
CA ILE A 320 7.33 9.47 14.18
C ILE A 320 5.91 9.39 13.62
N CYS A 321 4.95 10.06 14.26
CA CYS A 321 3.53 9.87 14.03
C CYS A 321 2.83 11.22 13.82
N VAL A 322 2.41 11.52 12.58
CA VAL A 322 1.90 12.84 12.16
C VAL A 322 0.48 12.72 11.61
N ALA A 323 -0.47 13.43 12.21
CA ALA A 323 -1.86 13.51 11.75
C ALA A 323 -2.24 14.96 11.42
N ILE A 324 -2.63 15.24 10.17
CA ILE A 324 -2.98 16.58 9.69
C ILE A 324 -4.40 16.57 9.13
N GLY A 325 -5.30 17.43 9.61
CA GLY A 325 -6.69 17.40 9.18
C GLY A 325 -7.59 18.52 9.68
N MET A 326 -8.90 18.45 9.40
CA MET A 326 -9.85 19.33 10.09
C MET A 326 -10.20 18.76 11.47
N ASN A 327 -10.33 17.44 11.56
CA ASN A 327 -10.27 16.68 12.80
C ASN A 327 -9.06 15.73 12.72
N SER A 328 -8.01 15.98 13.50
CA SER A 328 -6.84 15.09 13.62
C SER A 328 -6.83 14.44 15.00
N CYS A 329 -6.92 13.11 15.07
CA CYS A 329 -6.87 12.37 16.34
C CYS A 329 -5.74 11.35 16.40
N LEU A 330 -5.16 11.20 17.59
CA LEU A 330 -4.02 10.31 17.84
C LEU A 330 -4.17 9.61 19.20
N ASP A 331 -4.47 8.31 19.18
CA ASP A 331 -4.97 7.62 20.37
C ASP A 331 -3.85 7.21 21.35
N LYS A 332 -2.82 6.49 20.87
CA LYS A 332 -1.76 5.92 21.73
C LYS A 332 -0.38 5.99 21.10
N CYS A 333 0.54 6.73 21.73
CA CYS A 333 1.98 6.64 21.49
C CYS A 333 2.67 5.95 22.67
N ASN A 334 3.27 4.78 22.42
CA ASN A 334 4.06 4.00 23.38
C ASN A 334 5.55 4.08 23.08
N GLN A 335 6.32 4.57 24.05
CA GLN A 335 7.79 4.58 24.07
C GLN A 335 8.46 5.21 22.85
N HIS A 336 9.43 6.04 23.14
CA HIS A 336 10.35 6.59 22.17
C HIS A 336 9.80 7.30 20.90
N GLY A 337 8.59 7.87 20.90
CA GLY A 337 7.97 8.48 19.70
C GLY A 337 7.73 9.99 19.72
N ILE A 338 7.71 10.60 18.53
CA ILE A 338 7.31 12.00 18.28
C ILE A 338 5.90 11.98 17.68
N CYS A 339 4.93 12.65 18.32
CA CYS A 339 3.53 12.58 17.93
C CYS A 339 2.94 13.99 17.70
N VAL A 340 2.52 14.28 16.47
CA VAL A 340 2.09 15.62 16.01
C VAL A 340 0.68 15.56 15.43
N ALA A 341 -0.25 16.33 16.00
CA ALA A 341 -1.63 16.46 15.53
C ALA A 341 -1.93 17.92 15.16
N ILE A 342 -2.24 18.20 13.89
CA ILE A 342 -2.52 19.55 13.38
C ILE A 342 -3.92 19.59 12.79
N GLY A 343 -4.81 20.41 13.33
CA GLY A 343 -6.14 20.56 12.76
C GLY A 343 -7.12 21.43 13.53
N MET A 344 -8.23 21.85 12.91
CA MET A 344 -9.22 22.71 13.57
C MET A 344 -9.75 22.11 14.89
N LYS A 345 -9.83 20.77 14.97
CA LYS A 345 -9.88 19.99 16.20
C LYS A 345 -8.72 19.00 16.20
N SER A 346 -7.72 19.22 17.05
CA SER A 346 -6.58 18.31 17.23
C SER A 346 -6.69 17.65 18.61
N CYS A 347 -6.87 16.32 18.66
CA CYS A 347 -6.95 15.58 19.91
C CYS A 347 -5.88 14.49 20.01
N LEU A 348 -5.32 14.30 21.20
CA LEU A 348 -4.27 13.33 21.45
C LEU A 348 -4.45 12.70 22.84
N ASP A 349 -4.72 11.39 22.88
CA ASP A 349 -5.28 10.74 24.07
C ASP A 349 -4.22 10.28 25.07
N LYS A 350 -3.23 9.47 24.66
CA LYS A 350 -2.26 8.84 25.58
C LYS A 350 -0.82 8.79 25.03
N CYS A 351 0.11 9.46 25.70
CA CYS A 351 1.57 9.33 25.48
C CYS A 351 2.25 8.62 26.67
N ASN A 352 3.04 7.56 26.41
CA ASN A 352 3.73 6.71 27.41
C ASN A 352 5.27 6.77 27.31
N GLN A 353 5.94 7.20 28.38
CA GLN A 353 7.38 7.08 28.75
C GLN A 353 8.49 7.27 27.69
N HIS A 354 9.37 8.27 27.92
CA HIS A 354 10.72 8.51 27.37
C HIS A 354 10.94 8.63 25.83
N SER A 355 11.21 9.86 25.30
CA SER A 355 12.12 10.17 24.14
C SER A 355 12.30 11.63 23.67
N ILE A 356 13.57 12.02 23.65
CA ILE A 356 14.32 12.89 22.71
C ILE A 356 13.63 13.10 21.33
N CYS A 357 13.61 14.25 20.63
CA CYS A 357 14.56 15.38 20.44
C CYS A 357 13.80 16.67 20.07
N VAL A 358 14.27 17.92 20.23
CA VAL A 358 15.62 18.45 19.93
C VAL A 358 16.17 19.31 21.08
N ALA A 359 17.46 19.10 21.37
CA ALA A 359 18.25 19.61 22.50
C ALA A 359 17.93 18.96 23.88
N CYS A 360 18.88 18.12 24.33
CA CYS A 360 18.94 17.40 25.61
C CYS A 360 17.98 16.19 25.80
N ASN A 361 18.39 15.29 26.71
CA ASN A 361 18.02 13.87 26.69
C ASN A 361 16.68 13.49 27.39
N GLN A 362 16.05 12.41 26.90
CA GLN A 362 14.99 11.57 27.50
C GLN A 362 13.52 12.09 27.70
N HIS A 363 12.84 12.80 26.76
CA HIS A 363 11.41 13.22 26.97
C HIS A 363 10.44 13.20 25.76
N ASN A 364 9.43 12.30 25.73
CA ASN A 364 8.47 12.15 24.60
C ASN A 364 7.84 13.49 24.19
N ILE A 365 7.83 13.85 22.90
CA ILE A 365 7.21 15.10 22.43
C ILE A 365 5.85 14.84 21.78
N CYS A 366 4.79 15.40 22.37
CA CYS A 366 3.42 15.31 21.88
C CYS A 366 2.87 16.74 21.62
N VAL A 367 2.65 17.10 20.34
CA VAL A 367 2.25 18.47 19.91
C VAL A 367 0.87 18.45 19.26
N ALA A 368 -0.04 19.29 19.76
CA ALA A 368 -1.39 19.47 19.24
C ALA A 368 -1.63 20.95 18.87
N ILE A 369 -1.86 21.24 17.58
CA ILE A 369 -2.06 22.61 17.07
C ILE A 369 -3.43 22.71 16.40
N GLY A 370 -4.30 23.61 16.86
CA GLY A 370 -5.67 23.66 16.34
C GLY A 370 -6.56 24.77 16.90
N MET A 371 -7.73 25.03 16.29
CA MET A 371 -8.68 25.97 16.91
C MET A 371 -9.22 25.44 18.25
N LYS A 372 -9.33 24.11 18.37
CA LYS A 372 -9.51 23.38 19.63
C LYS A 372 -8.44 22.29 19.72
N SER A 373 -7.44 22.48 20.59
CA SER A 373 -6.38 21.50 20.82
C SER A 373 -6.57 20.86 22.20
N CYS A 374 -6.80 19.55 22.26
CA CYS A 374 -7.02 18.82 23.50
C CYS A 374 -6.06 17.65 23.68
N LEU A 375 -5.52 17.48 24.88
CA LEU A 375 -4.44 16.52 25.14
C LEU A 375 -4.68 15.82 26.49
N ASP A 376 -5.02 14.53 26.46
CA ASP A 376 -5.76 13.89 27.56
C ASP A 376 -4.82 13.34 28.66
N LYS A 377 -3.83 12.50 28.34
CA LYS A 377 -2.94 11.90 29.35
C LYS A 377 -1.47 11.81 28.89
N CYS A 378 -0.59 12.53 29.60
CA CYS A 378 0.85 12.44 29.46
C CYS A 378 1.46 11.64 30.64
N ASN A 379 2.07 10.49 30.36
CA ASN A 379 2.83 9.71 31.34
C ASN A 379 4.29 10.16 31.43
N GLN A 380 5.10 9.48 32.26
CA GLN A 380 6.37 10.02 32.75
C GLN A 380 7.34 10.47 31.64
N HIS A 381 8.15 11.49 31.90
CA HIS A 381 9.17 11.99 30.97
C HIS A 381 8.59 12.37 29.59
N SER A 382 7.76 13.41 29.56
CA SER A 382 7.10 13.90 28.35
C SER A 382 7.01 15.44 28.30
N ILE A 383 7.05 15.98 27.08
CA ILE A 383 6.81 17.38 26.74
C ILE A 383 5.53 17.43 25.90
N CYS A 384 4.48 18.02 26.46
CA CYS A 384 3.15 18.06 25.86
C CYS A 384 2.77 19.52 25.55
N VAL A 385 2.62 19.88 24.28
CA VAL A 385 2.37 21.26 23.82
C VAL A 385 1.03 21.33 23.08
N ALA A 386 0.10 22.15 23.59
CA ALA A 386 -1.22 22.39 23.00
C ALA A 386 -1.38 23.87 22.64
N ILE A 387 -1.52 24.18 21.34
CA ILE A 387 -1.63 25.57 20.84
C ILE A 387 -2.97 25.74 20.12
N GLY A 388 -3.81 26.68 20.58
CA GLY A 388 -5.11 26.87 19.95
C GLY A 388 -6.04 27.92 20.54
N MET A 389 -7.10 28.31 19.83
CA MET A 389 -8.06 29.29 20.40
C MET A 389 -8.73 28.76 21.69
N LYS A 390 -8.89 27.45 21.81
CA LYS A 390 -9.11 26.73 23.07
C LYS A 390 -8.10 25.61 23.19
N SER A 391 -7.15 25.72 24.11
CA SER A 391 -6.15 24.69 24.40
C SER A 391 -6.42 24.06 25.77
N CYS A 392 -6.70 22.76 25.82
CA CYS A 392 -6.98 22.04 27.07
C CYS A 392 -6.07 20.83 27.26
N LEU A 393 -5.59 20.61 28.48
CA LEU A 393 -4.66 19.54 28.78
C LEU A 393 -5.01 18.87 30.12
N ASP A 394 -5.38 17.59 30.10
CA ASP A 394 -6.19 16.99 31.16
C ASP A 394 -5.33 16.40 32.30
N LYS A 395 -4.33 15.55 32.03
CA LYS A 395 -3.49 14.95 33.09
C LYS A 395 -2.02 14.79 32.71
N CYS A 396 -1.12 15.37 33.51
CA CYS A 396 0.33 15.23 33.45
C CYS A 396 0.85 14.40 34.64
N ASN A 397 1.60 13.32 34.39
CA ASN A 397 2.26 12.48 35.40
C ASN A 397 3.75 12.86 35.58
N GLN A 398 4.53 12.06 36.32
CA GLN A 398 5.86 12.45 36.84
C GLN A 398 6.84 12.99 35.76
N HIS A 399 7.65 14.00 36.10
CA HIS A 399 8.72 14.53 35.22
C HIS A 399 8.22 14.96 33.83
N SER A 400 7.15 15.75 33.76
CA SER A 400 6.56 16.24 32.50
C SER A 400 6.54 17.76 32.38
N ILE A 401 6.64 18.26 31.15
CA ILE A 401 6.51 19.68 30.81
C ILE A 401 5.25 19.84 29.96
N CYS A 402 4.26 20.56 30.46
CA CYS A 402 2.95 20.71 29.83
C CYS A 402 2.69 22.19 29.51
N VAL A 403 2.59 22.55 28.24
CA VAL A 403 2.43 23.95 27.77
C VAL A 403 1.13 24.09 26.98
N ALA A 404 0.23 24.96 27.44
CA ALA A 404 -1.05 25.26 26.79
C ALA A 404 -1.13 26.75 26.43
N ILE A 405 -1.20 27.08 25.14
CA ILE A 405 -1.21 28.47 24.64
C ILE A 405 -2.50 28.72 23.86
N GLY A 406 -3.31 29.70 24.27
CA GLY A 406 -4.60 29.92 23.62
C GLY A 406 -5.48 31.03 24.17
N MET A 407 -6.47 31.50 23.41
CA MET A 407 -7.40 32.53 23.95
C MET A 407 -8.16 32.03 25.20
N LYS A 408 -8.40 30.73 25.30
CA LYS A 408 -8.72 30.02 26.55
C LYS A 408 -7.76 28.84 26.72
N SER A 409 -6.86 28.89 27.68
CA SER A 409 -5.92 27.81 28.01
C SER A 409 -6.31 27.20 29.36
N CYS A 410 -6.62 25.90 29.41
CA CYS A 410 -6.97 25.20 30.65
C CYS A 410 -6.11 23.95 30.86
N LEU A 411 -5.73 23.69 32.11
CA LEU A 411 -4.82 22.59 32.44
C LEU A 411 -5.23 21.94 33.78
N ASP A 412 -5.67 20.69 33.72
CA ASP A 412 -6.53 20.12 34.76
C ASP A 412 -5.75 19.57 35.97
N LYS A 413 -4.77 18.67 35.74
CA LYS A 413 -4.02 18.01 36.83
C LYS A 413 -2.55 17.76 36.49
N CYS A 414 -1.65 18.31 37.31
CA CYS A 414 -0.20 18.10 37.29
C CYS A 414 0.24 17.27 38.51
N ASN A 415 0.91 16.13 38.28
CA ASN A 415 1.49 15.28 39.33
C ASN A 415 2.99 15.56 39.54
N GLN A 416 3.65 14.73 40.36
CA GLN A 416 5.00 14.97 40.90
C GLN A 416 6.05 15.49 39.89
N HIS A 417 6.85 16.51 40.27
CA HIS A 417 7.96 17.03 39.46
C HIS A 417 7.57 17.45 38.02
N SER A 418 6.46 18.17 37.84
CA SER A 418 6.03 18.65 36.51
C SER A 418 6.07 20.18 36.39
N ILE A 419 6.30 20.68 35.17
CA ILE A 419 6.26 22.11 34.83
C ILE A 419 5.05 22.35 33.93
N CYS A 420 4.08 23.12 34.41
CA CYS A 420 2.80 23.35 33.76
C CYS A 420 2.62 24.85 33.44
N VAL A 421 2.54 25.22 32.16
CA VAL A 421 2.47 26.62 31.70
C VAL A 421 1.20 26.83 30.87
N ALA A 422 0.32 27.73 31.29
CA ALA A 422 -0.91 28.10 30.60
C ALA A 422 -0.89 29.59 30.24
N ILE A 423 -0.91 29.93 28.95
CA ILE A 423 -0.83 31.32 28.45
C ILE A 423 -2.08 31.64 27.63
N GLY A 424 -2.86 32.64 28.03
CA GLY A 424 -4.10 32.93 27.33
C GLY A 424 -4.96 34.07 27.87
N MET A 425 -5.88 34.62 27.07
CA MET A 425 -6.77 35.69 27.57
C MET A 425 -7.62 35.24 28.77
N LYS A 426 -7.94 33.93 28.85
CA LYS A 426 -8.33 33.25 30.08
C LYS A 426 -7.44 32.02 30.28
N SER A 427 -6.59 32.01 31.30
CA SER A 427 -5.72 30.89 31.65
C SER A 427 -6.17 30.28 32.98
N CYS A 428 -6.56 29.00 33.01
CA CYS A 428 -6.97 28.31 34.24
C CYS A 428 -6.16 27.04 34.48
N LEU A 429 -5.87 26.75 35.74
CA LEU A 429 -5.03 25.61 36.13
C LEU A 429 -5.54 24.99 37.44
N ASP A 430 -6.07 23.76 37.36
CA ASP A 430 -6.95 23.23 38.40
C ASP A 430 -6.18 22.63 39.62
N LYS A 431 -5.18 21.77 39.39
CA LYS A 431 -4.43 21.11 40.48
C LYS A 431 -2.96 20.88 40.17
N CYS A 432 -2.08 21.35 41.06
CA CYS A 432 -0.65 21.01 41.10
C CYS A 432 -0.34 20.17 42.35
N ASN A 433 0.20 18.97 42.14
CA ASN A 433 0.71 18.11 43.21
C ASN A 433 2.23 18.30 43.43
N GLN A 434 2.83 17.42 44.24
CA GLN A 434 4.14 17.59 44.85
C GLN A 434 5.27 18.06 43.89
N HIS A 435 6.10 19.01 44.31
CA HIS A 435 7.29 19.45 43.57
C HIS A 435 7.04 19.97 42.13
N GLY A 436 5.85 20.48 41.83
CA GLY A 436 5.52 21.07 40.51
C GLY A 436 5.77 22.58 40.42
N ILE A 437 6.01 23.09 39.21
CA ILE A 437 6.02 24.52 38.88
C ILE A 437 4.83 24.80 37.95
N CYS A 438 3.94 25.71 38.35
CA CYS A 438 2.70 26.00 37.66
C CYS A 438 2.59 27.50 37.37
N VAL A 439 2.47 27.88 36.09
CA VAL A 439 2.47 29.28 35.63
C VAL A 439 1.25 29.54 34.76
N ALA A 440 0.39 30.49 35.15
CA ALA A 440 -0.79 30.91 34.42
C ALA A 440 -0.69 32.41 34.07
N ILE A 441 -0.65 32.76 32.79
CA ILE A 441 -0.48 34.13 32.30
C ILE A 441 -1.67 34.52 31.43
N GLY A 442 -2.40 35.58 31.79
CA GLY A 442 -3.61 35.94 31.06
C GLY A 442 -4.38 37.15 31.53
N MET A 443 -5.31 37.70 30.73
CA MET A 443 -6.15 38.81 31.22
C MET A 443 -7.05 38.38 32.40
N LYS A 444 -7.40 37.09 32.47
CA LYS A 444 -7.91 36.42 33.66
C LYS A 444 -7.12 35.14 33.90
N SER A 445 -6.31 35.09 34.95
CA SER A 445 -5.51 33.94 35.34
C SER A 445 -6.04 33.35 36.65
N CYS A 446 -6.48 32.09 36.66
CA CYS A 446 -6.98 31.43 37.87
C CYS A 446 -6.26 30.11 38.14
N LEU A 447 -6.01 29.81 39.42
CA LEU A 447 -5.30 28.61 39.83
C LEU A 447 -5.91 28.04 41.13
N ASP A 448 -6.47 26.84 41.05
CA ASP A 448 -7.39 26.32 42.08
C ASP A 448 -6.66 25.73 43.30
N LYS A 449 -5.70 24.81 43.10
CA LYS A 449 -5.05 24.07 44.20
C LYS A 449 -3.55 23.78 43.98
N CYS A 450 -2.72 24.23 44.91
CA CYS A 450 -1.30 23.89 45.02
C CYS A 450 -1.05 23.02 46.25
N ASN A 451 -0.47 21.83 46.06
CA ASN A 451 -0.05 20.92 47.12
C ASN A 451 1.47 21.01 47.39
N GLN A 452 1.98 20.16 48.28
CA GLN A 452 3.31 20.28 48.91
C GLN A 452 4.47 20.64 47.97
N HIS A 453 5.35 21.56 48.41
CA HIS A 453 6.58 21.92 47.70
C HIS A 453 6.40 22.39 46.23
N SER A 454 5.27 23.00 45.88
CA SER A 454 5.03 23.55 44.53
C SER A 454 5.23 25.07 44.45
N ILE A 455 5.57 25.56 43.25
CA ILE A 455 5.64 26.99 42.92
C ILE A 455 4.49 27.30 41.97
N CYS A 456 3.61 28.23 42.35
CA CYS A 456 2.40 28.60 41.63
C CYS A 456 2.40 30.11 41.33
N VAL A 457 2.36 30.49 40.05
CA VAL A 457 2.44 31.89 39.60
C VAL A 457 1.25 32.21 38.69
N ALA A 458 0.44 33.21 39.05
CA ALA A 458 -0.69 33.69 38.28
C ALA A 458 -0.51 35.19 37.95
N ILE A 459 -0.37 35.53 36.66
CA ILE A 459 -0.12 36.91 36.19
C ILE A 459 -1.27 37.35 35.29
N GLY A 460 -1.97 38.43 35.67
CA GLY A 460 -3.11 38.88 34.88
C GLY A 460 -3.86 40.09 35.39
N MET A 461 -4.66 40.75 34.55
CA MET A 461 -5.47 41.90 34.99
C MET A 461 -6.46 41.52 36.12
N LYS A 462 -6.93 40.27 36.12
CA LYS A 462 -7.50 39.60 37.29
C LYS A 462 -6.75 38.29 37.54
N SER A 463 -6.06 38.17 38.66
CA SER A 463 -5.38 36.95 39.10
C SER A 463 -6.03 36.40 40.37
N CYS A 464 -6.41 35.12 40.38
CA CYS A 464 -7.00 34.48 41.57
C CYS A 464 -6.36 33.13 41.86
N LEU A 465 -6.19 32.83 43.15
CA LEU A 465 -5.48 31.65 43.61
C LEU A 465 -6.14 31.09 44.88
N ASP A 466 -6.80 29.93 44.75
CA ASP A 466 -7.78 29.48 45.75
C ASP A 466 -7.15 28.83 46.99
N LYS A 467 -6.27 27.83 46.83
CA LYS A 467 -5.71 27.05 47.95
C LYS A 467 -4.24 26.67 47.79
N CYS A 468 -3.42 27.06 48.77
CA CYS A 468 -2.02 26.64 48.91
C CYS A 468 -1.80 25.80 50.17
N ASN A 469 -1.25 24.59 50.01
CA ASN A 469 -0.86 23.69 51.10
C ASN A 469 0.66 23.76 51.38
N GLN A 470 1.12 23.02 52.38
CA GLN A 470 2.43 23.15 53.04
C GLN A 470 3.64 23.36 52.10
N HIS A 471 4.56 24.25 52.48
CA HIS A 471 5.82 24.50 51.76
C HIS A 471 5.69 24.92 50.29
N SER A 472 4.58 25.54 49.88
CA SER A 472 4.41 26.09 48.53
C SER A 472 4.70 27.59 48.44
N ILE A 473 5.09 28.07 47.26
CA ILE A 473 5.26 29.50 46.93
C ILE A 473 4.14 29.88 45.96
N CYS A 474 3.27 30.81 46.36
CA CYS A 474 2.09 31.23 45.61
C CYS A 474 2.16 32.73 45.30
N VAL A 475 2.23 33.10 44.03
CA VAL A 475 2.40 34.50 43.57
C VAL A 475 1.25 34.89 42.63
N ALA A 476 0.48 35.92 42.99
CA ALA A 476 -0.60 36.47 42.19
C ALA A 476 -0.31 37.95 41.85
N ILE A 477 -0.10 38.28 40.58
CA ILE A 477 0.23 39.64 40.12
C ILE A 477 -0.91 40.13 39.23
N GLY A 478 -1.52 41.27 39.57
CA GLY A 478 -2.66 41.76 38.81
C GLY A 478 -3.38 42.99 39.34
N MET A 479 -4.08 43.72 38.48
CA MET A 479 -4.85 44.91 38.90
C MET A 479 -5.92 44.58 39.94
N LYS A 480 -6.46 43.35 39.91
CA LYS A 480 -7.18 42.70 41.02
C LYS A 480 -6.57 41.33 41.28
N SER A 481 -5.93 41.15 42.43
CA SER A 481 -5.27 39.91 42.84
C SER A 481 -5.94 39.36 44.12
N CYS A 482 -6.53 38.17 44.08
CA CYS A 482 -7.14 37.55 45.27
C CYS A 482 -6.56 36.17 45.56
N LEU A 483 -6.47 35.85 46.85
CA LEU A 483 -5.79 34.68 47.34
C LEU A 483 -6.53 34.16 48.58
N ASP A 484 -7.15 32.99 48.50
CA ASP A 484 -8.25 32.64 49.41
C ASP A 484 -7.81 31.87 50.67
N LYS A 485 -6.92 30.86 50.56
CA LYS A 485 -6.43 30.08 51.72
C LYS A 485 -4.97 29.62 51.57
N CYS A 486 -4.12 29.96 52.53
CA CYS A 486 -2.76 29.44 52.68
C CYS A 486 -2.60 28.68 54.01
N ASN A 487 -2.05 27.47 53.96
CA ASN A 487 -1.75 26.63 55.12
C ASN A 487 -0.24 26.69 55.48
N GLN A 488 0.12 26.14 56.65
CA GLN A 488 1.44 26.28 57.31
C GLN A 488 2.67 26.20 56.38
N HIS A 489 3.64 27.08 56.61
CA HIS A 489 4.91 27.20 55.87
C HIS A 489 4.79 27.49 54.35
N SER A 490 3.70 28.07 53.86
CA SER A 490 3.62 28.60 52.49
C SER A 490 3.94 30.10 52.42
N ILE A 491 4.54 30.55 51.30
CA ILE A 491 4.82 31.96 51.02
C ILE A 491 3.79 32.44 50.00
N CYS A 492 2.92 33.37 50.39
CA CYS A 492 1.81 33.84 49.58
C CYS A 492 1.94 35.35 49.31
N VAL A 493 2.09 35.73 48.04
CA VAL A 493 2.36 37.11 47.59
C VAL A 493 1.28 37.55 46.61
N ALA A 494 0.58 38.65 46.91
CA ALA A 494 -0.42 39.26 46.03
C ALA A 494 -0.04 40.72 45.75
N ILE A 495 0.14 41.07 44.47
CA ILE A 495 0.59 42.40 44.03
C ILE A 495 -0.46 43.01 43.10
N GLY A 496 -1.13 44.08 43.54
CA GLY A 496 -2.22 44.70 42.78
C GLY A 496 -2.82 45.95 43.41
N MET A 497 -3.55 46.74 42.60
CA MET A 497 -4.28 47.93 43.09
C MET A 497 -5.45 47.56 44.03
N LYS A 498 -5.96 46.33 43.95
CA LYS A 498 -6.89 45.75 44.92
C LYS A 498 -6.48 44.30 45.20
N SER A 499 -5.78 44.10 46.32
CA SER A 499 -5.25 42.82 46.77
C SER A 499 -5.99 42.29 48.01
N CYS A 500 -6.39 41.01 48.01
CA CYS A 500 -6.98 40.36 49.19
C CYS A 500 -5.98 39.38 49.84
N LEU A 501 -5.47 39.78 51.02
CA LEU A 501 -4.84 38.99 52.08
C LEU A 501 -5.71 37.86 52.69
N PRO A 502 -5.40 36.54 52.69
CA PRO A 502 -6.08 35.64 53.62
C PRO A 502 -5.53 35.85 55.03
N VAL A 503 -6.37 36.30 55.98
CA VAL A 503 -5.99 36.54 57.38
C VAL A 503 -5.60 35.21 58.04
N ILE A 504 -4.33 35.05 58.41
CA ILE A 504 -3.82 33.88 59.12
C ILE A 504 -4.30 33.94 60.57
N PRO A 505 -5.13 33.01 61.06
CA PRO A 505 -5.45 32.96 62.49
C PRO A 505 -4.23 32.45 63.27
N ARG A 506 -3.36 33.36 63.72
CA ARG A 506 -2.29 33.04 64.68
C ARG A 506 -2.88 32.65 66.04
N CYS A 507 -3.16 31.37 66.25
CA CYS A 507 -3.04 30.75 67.56
C CYS A 507 -1.65 30.10 67.63
N SER A 508 -0.86 30.19 68.69
CA SER A 508 -1.07 30.85 69.98
C SER A 508 -0.30 32.19 70.03
N SER A 509 -0.48 33.11 69.06
CA SER A 509 0.43 34.27 68.86
C SER A 509 -0.08 35.55 68.13
N GLY A 510 -1.37 35.64 67.79
CA GLY A 510 -2.12 36.86 67.34
C GLY A 510 -1.55 37.75 66.21
N SER A 511 -2.07 37.64 64.97
CA SER A 511 -1.92 38.64 63.88
C SER A 511 -1.68 38.05 62.48
#